data_AF-A0A8C6Z3H7-F1
#
_entry.id   AF-A0A8C6Z3H7-F1
#
_cell.length_a   1.000
_cell.length_b   1.000
_cell.length_c   1.000
_cell.angle_alpha   90.00
_cell.angle_beta   90.00
_cell.angle_gamma   90.00
#
_symmetry.space_group_name_H-M   'P 1'
#
loop_
_entity.id
_entity.type
_entity.pdbx_description
1 polymer ?
#
loop_
_entity_poly.entity_id
_entity_poly.type
_entity_poly.pdbx_seq_one_letter_code
_entity_poly.pdbx_strand_id
1 'polypeptide(L)'
;MSFQTGTSSESKKGKVPIWPEWNEAEINAEKWDAGKPGKDKEKSRRSPILPIFEDPEGKIELPLSLKVNSWKRPSEFLTNKVPTVVKNETTFDLFSANEHIFCSELMRWIISEICLVWRICNEKFTTGEASTLFWKPWEHIYALCKATSEHMPLYNSYGKYIVKLYWMVSSCF
;
A
#
# COMPACT_ATOMS: atom_id res chain seq x y z
N MET A 1 -27.46 -54.49 21.32
CA MET A 1 -26.39 -53.47 21.29
C MET A 1 -26.12 -53.16 19.84
N SER A 2 -26.67 -52.05 19.35
CA SER A 2 -26.59 -51.64 17.94
C SER A 2 -25.63 -50.48 17.84
N PHE A 3 -24.62 -50.60 16.98
CA PHE A 3 -23.72 -49.52 16.63
C PHE A 3 -24.48 -48.53 15.73
N GLN A 4 -24.47 -47.25 16.11
CA GLN A 4 -24.98 -46.16 15.30
C GLN A 4 -23.80 -45.30 14.88
N THR A 5 -23.47 -45.37 13.59
CA THR A 5 -22.54 -44.48 12.90
C THR A 5 -23.19 -43.09 12.80
N GLY A 6 -22.62 -42.13 13.52
CA GLY A 6 -22.99 -40.72 13.46
C GLY A 6 -22.32 -40.03 12.27
N THR A 7 -23.17 -39.43 11.45
CA THR A 7 -22.91 -38.76 10.18
C THR A 7 -22.02 -37.52 10.27
N SER A 8 -21.25 -37.32 9.20
CA SER A 8 -20.50 -36.12 8.80
C SER A 8 -21.17 -34.80 9.22
N SER A 9 -20.43 -33.95 9.92
CA SER A 9 -20.67 -32.50 9.88
C SER A 9 -19.58 -31.87 9.01
N GLU A 10 -20.02 -31.49 7.83
CA GLU A 10 -19.27 -30.77 6.81
C GLU A 10 -18.74 -29.48 7.41
N SER A 11 -17.42 -29.41 7.56
CA SER A 11 -16.71 -28.18 7.90
C SER A 11 -17.01 -27.14 6.84
N LYS A 12 -17.85 -26.15 7.17
CA LYS A 12 -17.95 -24.92 6.40
C LYS A 12 -16.54 -24.35 6.28
N LYS A 13 -15.93 -24.53 5.11
CA LYS A 13 -14.72 -23.81 4.70
C LYS A 13 -15.08 -22.33 4.68
N GLY A 14 -14.96 -21.67 5.82
CA GLY A 14 -15.02 -20.22 5.91
C GLY A 14 -13.91 -19.67 5.03
N LYS A 15 -14.28 -18.83 4.07
CA LYS A 15 -13.33 -18.04 3.30
C LYS A 15 -12.45 -17.32 4.30
N VAL A 16 -11.17 -17.65 4.37
CA VAL A 16 -10.23 -16.90 5.20
C VAL A 16 -9.97 -15.61 4.43
N PRO A 17 -10.42 -14.44 4.90
CA PRO A 17 -10.00 -13.19 4.29
C PRO A 17 -8.48 -13.11 4.50
N ILE A 18 -7.73 -13.13 3.40
CA ILE A 18 -6.26 -13.04 3.43
C ILE A 18 -5.85 -11.68 4.00
N TRP A 19 -6.66 -10.63 3.76
CA TRP A 19 -6.46 -9.27 4.24
C TRP A 19 -7.76 -8.65 4.79
N PRO A 20 -7.66 -7.66 5.68
CA PRO A 20 -8.80 -6.85 6.10
C PRO A 20 -9.48 -6.18 4.89
N GLU A 21 -10.81 -6.24 4.83
CA GLU A 21 -11.59 -5.52 3.84
C GLU A 21 -11.98 -4.15 4.41
N TRP A 22 -11.78 -3.08 3.63
CA TRP A 22 -12.15 -1.72 3.99
C TRP A 22 -13.08 -1.10 2.94
N ASN A 23 -14.02 -0.29 3.41
CA ASN A 23 -14.84 0.58 2.59
C ASN A 23 -14.36 2.05 2.63
N GLU A 24 -14.90 2.88 1.75
CA GLU A 24 -14.52 4.30 1.66
C GLU A 24 -14.82 5.08 2.94
N ALA A 25 -15.87 4.74 3.69
CA ALA A 25 -16.21 5.41 4.94
C ALA A 25 -15.18 5.11 6.04
N GLU A 26 -14.67 3.88 6.10
CA GLU A 26 -13.62 3.47 7.03
C GLU A 26 -12.30 4.18 6.72
N ILE A 27 -11.90 4.26 5.45
CA ILE A 27 -10.72 5.03 5.02
C ILE A 27 -10.88 6.52 5.39
N ASN A 28 -12.09 7.07 5.22
CA ASN A 28 -12.39 8.46 5.56
C ASN A 28 -12.40 8.74 7.08
N ALA A 29 -12.67 7.73 7.90
CA ALA A 29 -12.64 7.83 9.36
C ALA A 29 -11.23 7.58 9.94
N GLU A 30 -10.28 7.17 9.10
CA GLU A 30 -8.92 6.84 9.50
C GLU A 30 -8.17 8.06 10.06
N LYS A 31 -7.37 7.83 11.10
CA LYS A 31 -6.52 8.84 11.71
C LYS A 31 -5.12 8.74 11.10
N TRP A 32 -4.74 9.79 10.38
CA TRP A 32 -3.49 9.82 9.60
C TRP A 32 -2.29 10.39 10.36
N ASP A 33 -2.51 10.84 11.59
CA ASP A 33 -1.58 11.56 12.45
C ASP A 33 -1.65 11.05 13.89
N ALA A 34 -0.55 11.23 14.64
CA ALA A 34 -0.36 10.68 15.99
C ALA A 34 -1.30 11.27 17.08
N GLY A 35 -2.33 12.03 16.69
CA GLY A 35 -3.09 12.91 17.57
C GLY A 35 -2.27 14.14 17.97
N LYS A 36 -2.94 15.30 18.11
CA LYS A 36 -2.26 16.48 18.66
C LYS A 36 -1.88 16.20 20.12
N PRO A 37 -0.64 16.47 20.57
CA PRO A 37 -0.39 16.59 22.00
C PRO A 37 -1.31 17.69 22.52
N GLY A 38 -2.00 17.40 23.63
CA GLY A 38 -2.87 18.34 24.31
C GLY A 38 -2.15 19.68 24.51
N LYS A 39 -2.93 20.74 24.42
CA LYS A 39 -2.54 22.14 24.55
C LYS A 39 -2.03 22.39 25.97
N ASP A 40 -0.81 21.98 26.30
CA ASP A 40 -0.12 22.40 27.52
C ASP A 40 1.41 22.31 27.42
N LYS A 41 2.03 23.45 27.73
CA LYS A 41 3.41 23.67 28.17
C LYS A 41 4.55 23.69 27.14
N GLU A 42 4.82 24.93 26.70
CA GLU A 42 6.05 25.69 26.93
C GLU A 42 7.41 24.95 26.99
N LYS A 43 8.29 25.36 26.07
CA LYS A 43 9.78 25.35 26.10
C LYS A 43 10.46 24.04 26.52
N SER A 44 10.84 23.24 25.51
CA SER A 44 12.12 22.53 25.56
C SER A 44 12.69 22.30 24.16
N ARG A 45 13.96 22.68 24.00
CA ARG A 45 14.77 22.61 22.78
C ARG A 45 15.23 21.17 22.54
N ARG A 46 14.30 20.26 22.28
CA ARG A 46 14.47 19.01 21.53
C ARG A 46 13.11 18.74 20.91
N SER A 47 13.04 18.71 19.58
CA SER A 47 11.81 18.40 18.85
C SER A 47 11.16 17.16 19.49
N PRO A 48 9.90 17.23 19.94
CA PRO A 48 9.22 16.04 20.44
C PRO A 48 9.26 15.03 19.30
N ILE A 49 9.85 13.85 19.54
CA ILE A 49 9.74 12.72 18.62
C ILE A 49 8.24 12.41 18.61
N LEU A 50 7.54 12.88 17.57
CA LEU A 50 6.15 12.50 17.37
C LEU A 50 6.10 10.97 17.33
N PRO A 51 5.13 10.32 17.98
CA PRO A 51 4.92 8.89 17.80
C PRO A 51 4.84 8.62 16.30
N ILE A 52 5.63 7.67 15.81
CA ILE A 52 5.59 7.25 14.41
C ILE A 52 4.68 6.03 14.33
N PHE A 53 3.95 5.88 13.24
CA PHE A 53 3.11 4.71 13.02
C PHE A 53 3.97 3.46 12.90
N GLU A 54 3.68 2.48 13.75
CA GLU A 54 4.19 1.11 13.65
C GLU A 54 3.01 0.21 13.29
N ASP A 55 3.23 -0.64 12.29
CA ASP A 55 2.22 -1.61 11.88
C ASP A 55 2.02 -2.66 13.00
N PRO A 56 0.79 -2.92 13.46
CA PRO A 56 0.52 -3.99 14.42
C PRO A 56 1.00 -5.38 13.96
N GLU A 57 1.06 -5.63 12.66
CA GLU A 57 1.59 -6.88 12.08
C GLU A 57 3.13 -6.92 12.08
N GLY A 58 3.77 -5.77 12.35
CA GLY A 58 5.22 -5.63 12.39
C GLY A 58 5.85 -5.60 11.01
N LYS A 59 7.08 -6.10 10.93
CA LYS A 59 7.85 -6.13 9.67
C LYS A 59 7.44 -7.37 8.87
N ILE A 60 7.14 -7.17 7.59
CA ILE A 60 6.84 -8.26 6.67
C ILE A 60 8.05 -9.17 6.46
N GLU A 61 7.80 -10.45 6.26
CA GLU A 61 8.81 -11.40 5.79
C GLU A 61 8.97 -11.28 4.27
N LEU A 62 10.22 -11.11 3.81
CA LEU A 62 10.52 -11.09 2.38
C LEU A 62 10.87 -12.49 1.87
N PRO A 63 10.70 -12.77 0.56
CA PRO A 63 11.20 -13.99 -0.07
C PRO A 63 12.67 -14.25 0.29
N LEU A 64 13.02 -15.51 0.55
CA LEU A 64 14.38 -15.91 0.97
C LEU A 64 15.49 -15.52 -0.03
N SER A 65 15.13 -15.29 -1.30
CA SER A 65 16.04 -14.79 -2.32
C SER A 65 16.48 -13.33 -2.08
N LEU A 66 15.76 -12.57 -1.26
CA LEU A 66 16.05 -11.19 -0.89
C LEU A 66 16.68 -11.14 0.51
N LYS A 67 17.85 -10.49 0.59
CA LYS A 67 18.53 -10.24 1.87
C LYS A 67 18.20 -8.84 2.37
N VAL A 68 17.46 -8.75 3.48
CA VAL A 68 17.20 -7.46 4.14
C VAL A 68 18.46 -6.99 4.85
N ASN A 69 18.96 -5.80 4.48
CA ASN A 69 20.04 -5.15 5.20
C ASN A 69 19.51 -4.37 6.42
N SER A 70 18.52 -3.50 6.20
CA SER A 70 17.90 -2.68 7.24
C SER A 70 16.53 -2.19 6.79
N TRP A 71 15.66 -1.92 7.75
CA TRP A 71 14.37 -1.25 7.53
C TRP A 71 14.54 0.21 7.89
N LYS A 72 14.32 1.11 6.92
CA LYS A 72 14.48 2.56 7.09
C LYS A 72 13.31 3.30 6.46
N ARG A 73 12.88 4.38 7.10
CA ARG A 73 11.90 5.32 6.56
C ARG A 73 12.56 6.27 5.55
N PRO A 74 11.79 6.83 4.59
CA PRO A 74 12.32 7.80 3.63
C PRO A 74 13.09 8.96 4.26
N SER A 75 12.62 9.48 5.40
CA SER A 75 13.25 10.58 6.13
C SER A 75 14.61 10.22 6.74
N GLU A 76 14.95 8.95 6.91
CA GLU A 76 16.23 8.52 7.49
C GLU A 76 17.38 8.53 6.49
N PHE A 77 17.10 8.51 5.19
CA PHE A 77 18.13 8.49 4.15
C PHE A 77 17.99 9.60 3.09
N LEU A 78 16.83 10.23 2.96
CA LEU A 78 16.62 11.40 2.10
C LEU A 78 16.92 12.69 2.86
N THR A 79 18.19 12.97 3.15
CA THR A 79 18.59 14.15 3.94
C THR A 79 18.47 15.48 3.19
N ASN A 80 18.57 15.44 1.85
CA ASN A 80 18.69 16.64 1.02
C ASN A 80 17.43 16.92 0.19
N LYS A 81 16.37 16.12 0.35
CA LYS A 81 15.14 16.21 -0.44
C LYS A 81 13.95 15.85 0.42
N VAL A 82 12.85 16.59 0.24
CA VAL A 82 11.57 16.21 0.84
C VAL A 82 11.08 14.94 0.13
N PRO A 83 10.75 13.85 0.86
CA PRO A 83 10.20 12.66 0.24
C PRO A 83 8.89 12.98 -0.49
N THR A 84 8.67 12.36 -1.64
CA THR A 84 7.45 12.54 -2.42
C THR A 84 7.00 11.18 -2.91
N VAL A 85 5.69 10.92 -2.89
CA VAL A 85 5.12 9.65 -3.38
C VAL A 85 5.06 9.63 -4.91
N VAL A 86 4.67 10.75 -5.54
CA VAL A 86 4.55 10.90 -7.00
C VAL A 86 5.28 12.15 -7.44
N LYS A 87 6.26 12.02 -8.36
CA LYS A 87 7.06 13.14 -8.86
C LYS A 87 6.67 13.58 -10.27
N ASN A 88 6.37 12.64 -11.16
CA ASN A 88 5.93 12.93 -12.52
C ASN A 88 4.81 11.96 -12.89
N GLU A 89 3.61 12.50 -13.09
CA GLU A 89 2.43 11.70 -13.39
C GLU A 89 2.47 11.07 -14.78
N THR A 90 3.28 11.55 -15.72
CA THR A 90 3.27 11.03 -17.09
C THR A 90 4.25 9.88 -17.33
N THR A 91 5.16 9.63 -16.38
CA THR A 91 6.19 8.61 -16.49
C THR A 91 6.08 7.61 -15.36
N PHE A 92 6.26 6.33 -15.67
CA PHE A 92 6.19 5.26 -14.70
C PHE A 92 7.30 4.24 -14.99
N ASP A 93 8.29 4.15 -14.10
CA ASP A 93 9.40 3.20 -14.19
C ASP A 93 9.68 2.60 -12.82
N LEU A 94 9.40 1.31 -12.69
CA LEU A 94 9.77 0.51 -11.53
C LEU A 94 10.97 -0.40 -11.81
N PHE A 95 11.55 -0.38 -13.01
CA PHE A 95 12.62 -1.30 -13.39
C PHE A 95 14.00 -0.74 -13.08
N SER A 96 14.36 0.44 -13.61
CA SER A 96 15.77 0.87 -13.63
C SER A 96 16.40 1.01 -12.24
N ALA A 97 15.63 1.40 -11.23
CA ALA A 97 16.13 1.53 -9.85
C ALA A 97 16.08 0.23 -9.03
N ASN A 98 15.40 -0.82 -9.53
CA ASN A 98 15.04 -2.01 -8.75
C ASN A 98 15.63 -3.31 -9.30
N GLU A 99 16.63 -3.27 -10.19
CA GLU A 99 17.27 -4.49 -10.74
C GLU A 99 17.77 -5.45 -9.64
N HIS A 100 18.22 -4.90 -8.52
CA HIS A 100 18.75 -5.64 -7.38
C HIS A 100 17.75 -6.58 -6.70
N ILE A 101 16.43 -6.41 -6.92
CA ILE A 101 15.39 -7.32 -6.38
C ILE A 101 14.87 -8.34 -7.40
N PHE A 102 15.40 -8.35 -8.63
CA PHE A 102 14.93 -9.25 -9.70
C PHE A 102 15.40 -10.70 -9.58
N CYS A 103 16.25 -11.01 -8.59
CA CYS A 103 16.49 -12.39 -8.19
C CYS A 103 15.25 -13.06 -7.59
N SER A 104 14.24 -12.28 -7.14
CA SER A 104 12.95 -12.79 -6.67
C SER A 104 11.94 -12.85 -7.80
N GLU A 105 11.46 -14.05 -8.12
CA GLU A 105 10.39 -14.26 -9.09
C GLU A 105 9.12 -13.49 -8.72
N LEU A 106 8.73 -13.53 -7.44
CA LEU A 106 7.58 -12.79 -6.93
C LEU A 106 7.70 -11.28 -7.21
N MET A 107 8.86 -10.68 -6.96
CA MET A 107 9.05 -9.24 -7.23
C MET A 107 8.99 -8.92 -8.72
N ARG A 108 9.54 -9.80 -9.58
CA ARG A 108 9.43 -9.64 -11.03
C ARG A 108 7.97 -9.67 -11.48
N TRP A 109 7.15 -10.59 -10.93
CA TRP A 109 5.73 -10.66 -11.26
C TRP A 109 4.98 -9.41 -10.80
N ILE A 110 5.16 -8.98 -9.54
CA ILE A 110 4.51 -7.77 -9.02
C ILE A 110 4.83 -6.54 -9.89
N ILE A 111 6.12 -6.32 -10.19
CA ILE A 111 6.54 -5.16 -11.00
C ILE A 111 6.01 -5.26 -12.43
N SER A 112 6.03 -6.46 -13.02
CA SER A 112 5.53 -6.69 -14.38
C SER A 112 4.04 -6.43 -14.48
N GLU A 113 3.23 -6.90 -13.52
CA GLU A 113 1.78 -6.69 -13.51
C GLU A 113 1.42 -5.21 -13.38
N ILE A 114 2.05 -4.48 -12.45
CA ILE A 114 1.78 -3.03 -12.29
C ILE A 114 2.15 -2.27 -13.57
N CYS A 115 3.30 -2.57 -14.16
CA CYS A 115 3.74 -1.95 -15.41
C CYS A 115 2.84 -2.31 -16.59
N LEU A 116 2.35 -3.55 -16.65
CA LEU A 116 1.44 -4.01 -17.70
C LEU A 116 0.08 -3.31 -17.62
N VAL A 117 -0.49 -3.17 -16.42
CA VAL A 117 -1.76 -2.45 -16.20
C VAL A 117 -1.61 -0.99 -16.61
N TRP A 118 -0.55 -0.31 -16.15
CA TRP A 118 -0.23 1.06 -16.57
C TRP A 118 -0.19 1.17 -18.09
N ARG A 119 0.51 0.24 -18.73
CA ARG A 119 0.68 0.22 -20.18
C ARG A 119 -0.65 0.03 -20.92
N ILE A 120 -1.42 -1.01 -20.58
CA ILE A 120 -2.70 -1.32 -21.25
C ILE A 120 -3.71 -0.18 -21.11
N CYS A 121 -3.80 0.40 -19.92
CA CYS A 121 -4.76 1.47 -19.64
C CYS A 121 -4.38 2.79 -20.32
N ASN A 122 -3.09 3.07 -20.52
CA ASN A 122 -2.63 4.39 -20.97
C ASN A 122 -2.07 4.42 -22.41
N GLU A 123 -1.67 3.30 -23.02
CA GLU A 123 -1.11 3.30 -24.40
C GLU A 123 -2.13 3.64 -25.50
N LYS A 124 -3.44 3.51 -25.24
CA LYS A 124 -4.49 3.72 -26.27
C LYS A 124 -4.89 5.19 -26.49
N PHE A 125 -4.35 6.14 -25.72
CA PHE A 125 -4.84 7.53 -25.67
C PHE A 125 -3.85 8.58 -26.20
N THR A 126 -2.80 8.18 -26.92
CA THR A 126 -1.80 9.08 -27.51
C THR A 126 -2.25 9.70 -28.86
N THR A 127 -3.53 10.04 -29.00
CA THR A 127 -4.07 10.69 -30.21
C THR A 127 -4.43 12.15 -29.93
N GLY A 128 -3.41 13.01 -29.85
CA GLY A 128 -3.52 14.46 -30.09
C GLY A 128 -4.30 15.35 -29.09
N GLU A 129 -5.16 14.81 -28.22
CA GLU A 129 -5.82 15.55 -27.15
C GLU A 129 -5.00 15.50 -25.86
N ALA A 130 -5.21 16.50 -24.98
CA ALA A 130 -4.49 16.63 -23.70
C ALA A 130 -4.48 15.27 -22.98
N SER A 131 -3.29 14.70 -22.80
CA SER A 131 -3.11 13.31 -22.40
C SER A 131 -3.60 13.06 -20.97
N THR A 132 -4.88 12.77 -20.83
CA THR A 132 -5.48 12.32 -19.57
C THR A 132 -5.25 10.81 -19.44
N LEU A 133 -4.46 10.42 -18.45
CA LEU A 133 -4.21 9.02 -18.12
C LEU A 133 -5.49 8.39 -17.55
N PHE A 134 -5.80 7.17 -18.00
CA PHE A 134 -7.02 6.45 -17.62
C PHE A 134 -6.88 5.72 -16.29
N TRP A 135 -5.68 5.20 -16.00
CA TRP A 135 -5.40 4.51 -14.75
C TRP A 135 -4.07 4.96 -14.19
N LYS A 136 -4.05 5.30 -12.90
CA LYS A 136 -2.85 5.74 -12.21
C LYS A 136 -2.57 4.91 -10.95
N PRO A 137 -1.35 4.35 -10.76
CA PRO A 137 -1.01 3.54 -9.59
C PRO A 137 -1.23 4.30 -8.28
N TRP A 138 -0.98 5.60 -8.28
CA TRP A 138 -1.08 6.43 -7.09
C TRP A 138 -2.51 6.73 -6.65
N GLU A 139 -3.53 6.56 -7.50
CA GLU A 139 -4.95 6.65 -7.10
C GLU A 139 -5.36 5.51 -6.15
N HIS A 140 -4.50 4.50 -5.99
CA HIS A 140 -4.73 3.37 -5.08
C HIS A 140 -3.98 3.52 -3.76
N ILE A 141 -3.26 4.62 -3.55
CA ILE A 141 -2.47 4.87 -2.33
C ILE A 141 -3.14 5.98 -1.53
N TYR A 142 -3.56 5.67 -0.32
CA TYR A 142 -4.17 6.61 0.60
C TYR A 142 -3.17 7.00 1.69
N ALA A 143 -2.96 8.31 1.81
CA ALA A 143 -2.12 8.93 2.82
C ALA A 143 -2.56 10.38 3.01
N LEU A 144 -2.87 10.76 4.25
CA LEU A 144 -3.33 12.12 4.59
C LEU A 144 -4.49 12.61 3.70
N CYS A 145 -5.37 11.70 3.28
CA CYS A 145 -6.41 12.01 2.29
C CYS A 145 -7.77 11.41 2.66
N LYS A 146 -8.80 11.90 1.98
CA LYS A 146 -10.13 11.29 1.95
C LYS A 146 -10.18 10.32 0.77
N ALA A 147 -10.99 9.28 0.90
CA ALA A 147 -11.32 8.38 -0.20
C ALA A 147 -12.25 9.08 -1.20
N THR A 148 -11.67 9.88 -2.09
CA THR A 148 -12.35 10.52 -3.22
C THR A 148 -11.76 10.03 -4.55
N SER A 149 -12.56 10.03 -5.61
CA SER A 149 -12.18 9.54 -6.95
C SER A 149 -11.02 10.31 -7.57
N GLU A 150 -10.82 11.56 -7.17
CA GLU A 150 -9.66 12.38 -7.55
C GLU A 150 -8.85 12.68 -6.29
N HIS A 151 -7.74 11.98 -6.09
CA HIS A 151 -6.78 12.32 -5.04
C HIS A 151 -5.34 11.99 -5.47
N MET A 152 -4.39 12.66 -4.82
CA MET A 152 -2.96 12.45 -4.99
C MET A 152 -2.36 12.11 -3.62
N PRO A 153 -1.67 10.96 -3.45
CA PRO A 153 -1.07 10.61 -2.18
C PRO A 153 0.02 11.61 -1.80
N LEU A 154 -0.08 12.15 -0.59
CA LEU A 154 0.95 12.99 0.00
C LEU A 154 1.89 12.16 0.85
N TYR A 155 3.14 12.60 0.95
CA TYR A 155 4.08 12.00 1.90
C TYR A 155 3.58 12.19 3.33
N ASN A 156 3.28 11.08 4.00
CA ASN A 156 2.94 11.06 5.40
C ASN A 156 4.18 10.82 6.27
N SER A 157 4.61 11.86 6.99
CA SER A 157 5.73 11.78 7.95
C SER A 157 5.40 10.91 9.18
N TYR A 158 4.12 10.70 9.49
CA TYR A 158 3.68 9.72 10.50
C TYR A 158 3.95 8.29 10.04
N GLY A 159 4.12 8.05 8.74
CA GLY A 159 4.51 6.75 8.19
C GLY A 159 3.35 5.77 7.98
N LYS A 160 2.09 6.23 8.06
CA LYS A 160 0.90 5.42 7.76
C LYS A 160 0.43 5.62 6.32
N TYR A 161 0.27 4.51 5.60
CA TYR A 161 -0.23 4.43 4.24
C TYR A 161 -1.20 3.25 4.12
N ILE A 162 -2.19 3.38 3.24
CA ILE A 162 -3.15 2.33 2.90
C ILE A 162 -3.07 2.13 1.39
N VAL A 163 -3.03 0.87 0.92
CA VAL A 163 -3.04 0.54 -0.50
C VAL A 163 -4.30 -0.24 -0.83
N LYS A 164 -5.05 0.21 -1.83
CA LYS A 164 -6.20 -0.51 -2.35
C LYS A 164 -5.73 -1.59 -3.32
N LEU A 165 -6.01 -2.84 -2.98
CA LEU A 165 -5.73 -4.00 -3.81
C LEU A 165 -7.03 -4.57 -4.36
N TYR A 166 -6.98 -5.03 -5.61
CA TYR A 166 -8.09 -5.74 -6.24
C TYR A 166 -7.72 -7.22 -6.28
N TRP A 167 -8.49 -8.04 -5.57
CA TRP A 167 -8.35 -9.49 -5.58
C TRP A 167 -9.62 -10.10 -6.16
N MET A 168 -9.48 -10.99 -7.14
CA MET A 168 -10.62 -11.71 -7.70
C MET A 168 -11.10 -12.77 -6.70
N VAL A 169 -12.03 -12.41 -5.82
CA VAL A 169 -12.91 -13.39 -5.16
C VAL A 169 -14.09 -13.64 -6.10
N SER A 170 -13.85 -14.24 -7.27
CA SER A 170 -14.97 -14.88 -7.96
C SER A 170 -15.39 -16.06 -7.09
N SER A 171 -16.50 -15.90 -6.39
CA SER A 171 -17.20 -17.00 -5.76
C SER A 171 -17.71 -17.90 -6.88
N CYS A 172 -16.85 -18.77 -7.40
CA CYS A 172 -17.28 -19.94 -8.14
C CYS A 172 -17.77 -20.94 -7.08
N PHE A 173 -19.08 -20.94 -6.87
CA PHE A 173 -19.79 -22.12 -6.41
C PHE A 173 -19.91 -23.12 -7.56
#